data_AF-A0A2T1EK79-F1
#
_entry.id   AF-A0A2T1EK79-F1
#
_cell.length_a   1.000
_cell.length_b   1.000
_cell.length_c   1.000
_cell.angle_alpha   90.00
_cell.angle_beta   90.00
_cell.angle_gamma   90.00
#
_symmetry.space_group_name_H-M   'P 1'
#
loop_
_entity.id
_entity.type
_entity.pdbx_description
1 polymer ?
#
loop_
_entity_poly.entity_id
_entity_poly.type
_entity_poly.pdbx_seq_one_letter_code
_entity_poly.pdbx_strand_id
1 'polypeptide(L)'
;MTLLILKLFISIAILCFLYFLYGRKTKAKPRYKAKVISPSQNNKPQASRNLQIKLLRLLHNDRHTAKRLIALAKARNPDKSIDWWVEKVIFDLERDRGRY
;
A
#
# COMPACT_ATOMS: atom_id res chain seq x y z
N MET A 1 -28.71 30.77 3.05
CA MET A 1 -27.36 30.52 2.50
C MET A 1 -26.60 29.41 3.25
N THR A 2 -26.59 29.41 4.58
CA THR A 2 -25.93 28.36 5.40
C THR A 2 -26.49 26.94 5.21
N LEU A 3 -27.80 26.81 4.99
CA LEU A 3 -28.46 25.51 4.79
C LEU A 3 -28.07 24.80 3.48
N LEU A 4 -27.65 25.55 2.46
CA LEU A 4 -27.21 24.97 1.17
C LEU A 4 -25.79 24.41 1.27
N ILE A 5 -24.92 25.12 1.98
CA ILE A 5 -23.53 24.72 2.21
C ILE A 5 -23.48 23.42 3.03
N LEU A 6 -24.31 23.31 4.07
CA LEU A 6 -24.34 22.11 4.91
C LEU A 6 -24.77 20.85 4.13
N LYS A 7 -25.77 20.96 3.23
CA LYS A 7 -26.22 19.84 2.39
C LYS A 7 -25.15 19.38 1.40
N LEU A 8 -24.32 20.30 0.90
CA LEU A 8 -23.23 20.00 -0.03
C LEU A 8 -22.09 19.23 0.64
N PHE A 9 -21.74 19.58 1.89
CA PHE A 9 -20.75 18.81 2.65
C PHE A 9 -21.25 17.40 3.00
N ILE A 10 -22.54 17.27 3.35
CA ILE A 10 -23.14 15.97 3.68
C ILE A 10 -23.18 15.05 2.45
N SER A 11 -23.53 15.57 1.27
CA SER A 11 -23.57 14.75 0.05
C SER A 11 -22.17 14.29 -0.38
N ILE A 12 -21.16 15.16 -0.27
CA ILE A 12 -19.76 14.81 -0.55
C ILE A 12 -19.26 13.75 0.45
N ALA A 13 -19.58 13.90 1.73
CA ALA A 13 -19.20 12.93 2.76
C ALA A 13 -19.84 11.55 2.52
N ILE A 14 -21.13 11.51 2.13
CA ILE A 14 -21.85 10.26 1.81
C ILE A 14 -21.27 9.60 0.56
N LEU A 15 -20.97 10.37 -0.49
CA LEU A 15 -20.39 9.84 -1.73
C LEU A 15 -18.99 9.25 -1.47
N CYS A 16 -18.17 9.96 -0.68
CA CYS A 16 -16.86 9.48 -0.23
C CYS A 16 -16.97 8.21 0.62
N PHE A 17 -17.94 8.17 1.54
CA PHE A 17 -18.18 7.01 2.40
C PHE A 17 -18.66 5.79 1.59
N LEU A 18 -19.54 5.98 0.62
CA LEU A 18 -20.00 4.91 -0.28
C LEU A 18 -18.87 4.40 -1.19
N TYR A 19 -18.03 5.30 -1.72
CA TYR A 19 -16.82 4.90 -2.46
C TYR A 19 -15.85 4.10 -1.58
N PHE A 20 -15.69 4.51 -0.32
CA PHE A 20 -14.88 3.80 0.67
C PHE A 20 -15.42 2.41 1.01
N LEU A 21 -16.75 2.25 1.10
CA LEU A 21 -17.38 0.95 1.32
C LEU A 21 -17.32 0.04 0.08
N TYR A 22 -17.42 0.59 -1.13
CA TYR A 22 -17.41 -0.18 -2.38
C TYR A 22 -16.10 -0.95 -2.60
N GLY A 23 -14.99 -0.49 -2.01
CA GLY A 23 -13.68 -1.14 -2.08
C GLY A 23 -13.49 -2.36 -1.15
N ARG A 24 -14.43 -2.66 -0.25
CA ARG A 24 -14.32 -3.77 0.71
C ARG A 24 -14.58 -5.14 0.06
N LYS A 25 -13.68 -5.60 -0.83
CA LYS A 25 -13.62 -7.01 -1.24
C LYS A 25 -12.73 -7.78 -0.28
N THR A 26 -13.35 -8.46 0.67
CA THR A 26 -12.71 -9.42 1.56
C THR A 26 -12.24 -10.64 0.76
N LYS A 27 -10.96 -10.66 0.39
CA LYS A 27 -10.33 -11.87 -0.14
C LYS A 27 -9.88 -12.72 1.06
N ALA A 28 -10.76 -13.63 1.47
CA ALA A 28 -10.42 -14.72 2.36
C ALA A 28 -9.20 -15.48 1.79
N LYS A 29 -8.15 -15.63 2.60
CA LYS A 29 -6.93 -16.35 2.22
C LYS A 29 -7.21 -17.86 2.29
N PRO A 30 -7.02 -18.65 1.22
CA PRO A 30 -6.91 -20.09 1.38
C PRO A 30 -5.61 -20.37 2.13
N ARG A 31 -5.72 -21.00 3.29
CA ARG A 31 -4.58 -21.46 4.08
C ARG A 31 -4.06 -22.72 3.38
N TYR A 32 -2.95 -22.61 2.64
CA TYR A 32 -2.23 -23.81 2.21
C TYR A 32 -0.73 -23.66 2.48
N LYS A 33 -0.26 -24.50 3.41
CA LYS A 33 1.14 -24.90 3.55
C LYS A 33 1.54 -25.62 2.25
N ALA A 34 2.61 -25.18 1.60
CA ALA A 34 3.58 -26.09 0.98
C ALA A 34 4.80 -25.28 0.52
N LYS A 35 5.96 -25.69 1.01
CA LYS A 35 7.29 -25.30 0.56
C LYS A 35 7.51 -25.93 -0.81
N VAL A 36 7.60 -25.14 -1.87
CA VAL A 36 8.12 -25.60 -3.18
C VAL A 36 9.05 -24.52 -3.73
N ILE A 37 10.31 -24.90 -3.84
CA ILE A 37 11.36 -24.15 -4.52
C ILE A 37 11.18 -24.42 -6.01
N SER A 38 10.73 -23.41 -6.75
CA SER A 38 10.76 -23.42 -8.22
C SER A 38 11.34 -22.09 -8.71
N PRO A 39 12.45 -22.12 -9.48
CA PRO A 39 12.99 -20.94 -10.12
C PRO A 39 12.18 -20.72 -11.40
N SER A 40 11.17 -19.86 -11.36
CA SER A 40 10.43 -19.51 -12.57
C SER A 40 10.17 -18.02 -12.64
N GLN A 41 11.08 -17.37 -13.38
CA GLN A 41 10.81 -16.39 -14.42
C GLN A 41 9.62 -15.46 -14.17
N ASN A 42 9.90 -14.38 -13.45
CA ASN A 42 9.42 -13.06 -13.82
C ASN A 42 10.61 -12.13 -13.61
N ASN A 43 11.42 -11.91 -14.65
CA ASN A 43 12.58 -11.01 -14.66
C ASN A 43 12.17 -9.52 -14.56
N LYS A 44 11.19 -9.21 -13.71
CA LYS A 44 11.04 -7.86 -13.19
C LYS A 44 11.81 -7.85 -11.89
N PRO A 45 12.83 -7.00 -11.75
CA PRO A 45 13.49 -6.85 -10.46
C PRO A 45 12.37 -6.43 -9.49
N GLN A 46 12.12 -7.30 -8.51
CA GLN A 46 11.00 -7.18 -7.60
C GLN A 46 11.57 -7.32 -6.20
N ALA A 47 11.16 -6.42 -5.31
CA ALA A 47 11.61 -6.46 -3.92
C ALA A 47 11.30 -7.81 -3.27
N SER A 48 12.05 -8.18 -2.24
CA SER A 48 11.82 -9.40 -1.49
C SER A 48 10.35 -9.50 -1.05
N ARG A 49 9.80 -10.72 -1.15
CA ARG A 49 8.39 -10.99 -0.83
C ARG A 49 8.04 -10.56 0.61
N ASN A 50 9.00 -10.68 1.52
CA ASN A 50 8.84 -10.30 2.92
C ASN A 50 8.66 -8.79 3.09
N LEU A 51 9.48 -7.98 2.42
CA LEU A 51 9.38 -6.52 2.46
C LEU A 51 8.06 -6.04 1.85
N GLN A 52 7.62 -6.62 0.74
CA GLN A 52 6.32 -6.29 0.14
C GLN A 52 5.15 -6.59 1.10
N ILE A 53 5.18 -7.74 1.76
CA ILE A 53 4.14 -8.10 2.74
C ILE A 53 4.17 -7.14 3.93
N LYS A 54 5.35 -6.74 4.42
CA LYS A 54 5.50 -5.77 5.51
C LYS A 54 4.95 -4.40 5.12
N LEU A 55 5.36 -3.87 3.96
CA LEU A 55 4.87 -2.60 3.43
C LEU A 55 3.35 -2.59 3.27
N LEU A 56 2.79 -3.64 2.65
CA LEU A 56 1.35 -3.75 2.48
C LEU A 56 0.64 -3.89 3.83
N ARG A 57 1.20 -4.57 4.81
CA ARG A 57 0.61 -4.64 6.15
C ARG A 57 0.55 -3.27 6.81
N LEU A 58 1.63 -2.48 6.70
CA LEU A 58 1.66 -1.10 7.19
C LEU A 58 0.58 -0.27 6.48
N LEU A 59 0.46 -0.37 5.17
CA LEU A 59 -0.51 0.36 4.35
C LEU A 59 -1.92 -0.27 4.32
N HIS A 60 -2.25 -1.19 5.23
CA HIS A 60 -3.57 -1.84 5.28
C HIS A 60 -4.00 -2.48 3.94
N ASN A 61 -3.04 -3.08 3.25
CA ASN A 61 -3.14 -3.74 1.94
C ASN A 61 -3.40 -2.78 0.76
N ASP A 62 -3.16 -1.47 0.94
CA ASP A 62 -3.20 -0.49 -0.14
C ASP A 62 -1.97 -0.59 -1.05
N ARG A 63 -2.16 -1.30 -2.17
CA ARG A 63 -1.14 -1.51 -3.20
C ARG A 63 -0.86 -0.27 -4.03
N HIS A 64 -1.83 0.62 -4.20
CA HIS A 64 -1.67 1.80 -5.03
C HIS A 64 -0.77 2.81 -4.32
N THR A 65 -1.05 3.05 -3.04
CA THR A 65 -0.20 3.88 -2.19
C THR A 65 1.20 3.30 -2.05
N ALA A 66 1.32 1.97 -1.87
CA ALA A 66 2.62 1.30 -1.86
C ALA A 66 3.43 1.58 -3.13
N LYS A 67 2.84 1.44 -4.32
CA LYS A 67 3.50 1.70 -5.60
C LYS A 67 3.92 3.17 -5.74
N ARG A 68 3.05 4.10 -5.33
CA ARG A 68 3.34 5.54 -5.37
C ARG A 68 4.51 5.91 -4.46
N LEU A 69 4.55 5.36 -3.25
CA LEU A 69 5.64 5.61 -2.29
C LEU A 69 6.97 5.02 -2.79
N ILE A 70 6.96 3.81 -3.33
CA ILE A 70 8.16 3.21 -3.95
C ILE A 70 8.64 4.05 -5.13
N ALA A 71 7.74 4.53 -5.99
CA ALA A 71 8.10 5.39 -7.11
C ALA A 71 8.73 6.71 -6.65
N LEU A 72 8.24 7.30 -5.56
CA LEU A 72 8.82 8.49 -4.96
C LEU A 72 10.22 8.22 -4.40
N ALA A 73 10.41 7.09 -3.69
CA ALA A 73 11.72 6.68 -3.17
C ALA A 73 12.73 6.43 -4.30
N LYS A 74 12.29 5.79 -5.39
CA LYS A 74 13.08 5.58 -6.62
C LYS A 74 13.46 6.90 -7.28
N ALA A 75 12.53 7.84 -7.41
CA ALA A 75 12.81 9.14 -8.02
C ALA A 75 13.88 9.94 -7.24
N ARG A 76 13.91 9.79 -5.91
CA ARG A 76 14.90 10.45 -5.05
C ARG A 76 16.24 9.74 -4.98
N ASN A 77 16.26 8.43 -5.13
CA ASN A 77 17.48 7.60 -4.99
C ASN A 77 17.55 6.57 -6.13
N PRO A 78 17.73 7.01 -7.39
CA PRO A 78 17.66 6.13 -8.56
C PRO A 78 18.80 5.09 -8.61
N ASP A 79 19.90 5.32 -7.89
CA ASP A 79 21.10 4.48 -7.78
C ASP A 79 20.93 3.27 -6.84
N LYS A 80 19.84 3.24 -6.05
CA LYS A 80 19.63 2.21 -5.03
C LYS A 80 18.86 1.00 -5.56
N SER A 81 18.96 -0.12 -4.85
CA SER A 81 18.22 -1.34 -5.17
C SER A 81 16.74 -1.19 -4.84
N ILE A 82 15.92 -2.07 -5.42
CA ILE A 82 14.47 -2.07 -5.19
C ILE A 82 14.12 -2.42 -3.75
N ASP A 83 14.89 -3.34 -3.15
CA ASP A 83 14.78 -3.66 -1.73
C ASP A 83 15.02 -2.43 -0.87
N TRP A 84 16.06 -1.66 -1.17
CA TRP A 84 16.37 -0.42 -0.46
C TRP A 84 15.21 0.58 -0.56
N TRP A 85 14.58 0.75 -1.73
CA TRP A 85 13.41 1.63 -1.86
C TRP A 85 12.25 1.18 -0.98
N VAL A 86 11.97 -0.13 -0.92
CA VAL A 86 10.88 -0.65 -0.10
C VAL A 86 11.20 -0.54 1.39
N GLU A 87 12.42 -0.85 1.80
CA GLU A 87 12.91 -0.66 3.17
C GLU A 87 12.81 0.80 3.60
N LYS A 88 13.22 1.73 2.73
CA LYS A 88 13.14 3.15 3.01
C LYS A 88 11.70 3.61 3.24
N VAL A 89 10.77 3.17 2.40
CA VAL A 89 9.34 3.48 2.58
C VAL A 89 8.80 2.87 3.87
N ILE A 90 9.19 1.64 4.22
CA ILE A 90 8.79 1.00 5.48
C ILE A 90 9.29 1.82 6.67
N PHE A 91 10.57 2.23 6.66
CA PHE A 91 11.17 3.06 7.70
C PHE A 91 10.44 4.39 7.86
N ASP A 92 10.16 5.08 6.75
CA ASP A 92 9.45 6.35 6.78
C ASP A 92 8.02 6.18 7.35
N LEU A 93 7.32 5.09 6.99
CA LEU A 93 6.00 4.76 7.55
C LEU A 93 6.02 4.35 9.03
N GLU A 94 7.07 3.68 9.49
CA GLU A 94 7.25 3.30 10.90
C GLU A 94 7.58 4.53 11.76
N ARG A 95 8.42 5.43 11.22
CA ARG A 95 8.75 6.72 11.83
C ARG A 95 7.52 7.62 11.98
N ASP A 96 6.71 7.75 10.94
CA ASP A 96 5.48 8.56 10.98
C ASP A 96 4.45 8.01 11.99
N ARG A 97 4.59 6.74 12.40
CA ARG A 97 3.76 6.07 13.41
C ARG A 97 4.36 6.06 14.82
N GLY A 98 5.55 6.62 15.00
CA GLY A 98 6.25 6.62 16.29
C GLY A 98 6.61 5.24 16.81
N ARG A 99 6.71 4.23 15.94
CA ARG A 99 7.16 2.88 16.29
C ARG A 99 8.62 2.73 15.85
N TYR A 100 9.52 3.07 16.77
CA TYR A 100 10.96 2.83 16.65
C TYR A 100 11.35 1.53 17.36
#